data_AF-A0A1E7FVN7-F1
#
_entry.id   AF-A0A1E7FVN7-F1
#
_cell.length_a   1.000
_cell.length_b   1.000
_cell.length_c   1.000
_cell.angle_alpha   90.00
_cell.angle_beta   90.00
_cell.angle_gamma   90.00
#
_symmetry.space_group_name_H-M   'P 1'
#
loop_
_entity.id
_entity.type
_entity.pdbx_description
1 polymer ?
#
loop_
_entity_poly.entity_id
_entity_poly.type
_entity_poly.pdbx_seq_one_letter_code
_entity_poly.pdbx_strand_id
1 'polypeptide(L)'
;MRADLLNFIYVALALTCGVIEEVESFRTVINQNNNPLSSSLQKSSPIILHSSVQKFREDDEWKGEVTTGGTMRGCTVQQVQDSVTEFTIRIDGVEADLGRFSKAIFTKMITDAKQERFQGFRPGTIPPQLYKTYRAFSMDECARETVLEAMQQNNIRPFTNAREEILIEQVSIPPPPPPPQAKKKKKKYPKKKKKTDEVLSNNIDDDDTDDKNESTMSEDEVLTDEPPSTPQWQSFDTMDDAIKAGWAPGQSFSFVAKNVNGQNVLSDTSGAKPLGTKIVV
;
A
#
# COMPACT_ATOMS: atom_id res chain seq x y z
N MET A 1 -51.24 -7.58 4.21
CA MET A 1 -50.35 -6.57 4.83
C MET A 1 -49.57 -7.06 6.05
N ARG A 2 -50.05 -7.96 6.92
CA ARG A 2 -49.20 -8.55 8.00
C ARG A 2 -48.44 -9.83 7.59
N ALA A 3 -48.90 -10.55 6.57
CA ALA A 3 -48.24 -11.79 6.11
C ALA A 3 -46.96 -11.53 5.28
N ASP A 4 -46.89 -10.38 4.60
CA ASP A 4 -45.79 -10.07 3.69
C ASP A 4 -44.50 -9.67 4.44
N LEU A 5 -44.63 -9.11 5.65
CA LEU A 5 -43.51 -8.71 6.50
C LEU A 5 -42.75 -9.92 7.07
N LEU A 6 -43.47 -11.00 7.41
CA LEU A 6 -42.87 -12.22 7.96
C LEU A 6 -42.05 -12.98 6.93
N ASN A 7 -42.50 -13.04 5.67
CA ASN A 7 -41.73 -13.65 4.59
C ASN A 7 -40.46 -12.85 4.27
N PHE A 8 -40.51 -11.52 4.36
CA PHE A 8 -39.33 -10.68 4.13
C PHE A 8 -38.27 -10.87 5.23
N ILE A 9 -38.69 -10.98 6.49
CA ILE A 9 -37.78 -11.27 7.61
C ILE A 9 -37.15 -12.65 7.47
N TYR A 10 -37.90 -13.67 7.03
CA TYR A 10 -37.38 -15.02 6.88
C TYR A 10 -36.35 -15.13 5.74
N VAL A 11 -36.58 -14.42 4.63
CA VAL A 11 -35.63 -14.37 3.50
C VAL A 11 -34.36 -13.58 3.88
N ALA A 12 -34.49 -12.50 4.64
CA ALA A 12 -33.34 -11.74 5.14
C ALA A 12 -32.48 -12.57 6.11
N LEU A 13 -33.10 -13.32 7.02
CA LEU A 13 -32.39 -14.22 7.96
C LEU A 13 -31.70 -15.39 7.25
N ALA A 14 -32.33 -15.95 6.21
CA ALA A 14 -31.73 -17.04 5.42
C ALA A 14 -30.51 -16.57 4.61
N LEU A 15 -30.52 -15.33 4.10
CA LEU A 15 -29.39 -14.74 3.37
C LEU A 15 -28.20 -14.41 4.29
N THR A 16 -28.45 -14.03 5.56
CA THR A 16 -27.35 -13.75 6.50
C THR A 16 -26.70 -15.01 7.06
N CYS A 17 -27.44 -16.12 7.21
CA CYS A 17 -26.85 -17.37 7.69
C CYS A 17 -25.98 -18.08 6.64
N GLY A 18 -26.29 -17.92 5.34
CA GLY A 18 -25.50 -18.57 4.27
C GLY A 18 -24.11 -17.97 4.03
N VAL A 19 -23.86 -16.73 4.45
CA VAL A 19 -22.57 -16.03 4.24
C VAL A 19 -21.56 -16.35 5.35
N ILE A 20 -22.00 -16.84 6.51
CA ILE A 20 -21.11 -17.08 7.67
C ILE A 20 -20.36 -18.41 7.54
N GLU A 21 -20.94 -19.44 6.90
CA GLU A 21 -20.27 -20.75 6.79
C GLU A 21 -19.09 -20.79 5.81
N GLU A 22 -18.98 -19.85 4.85
CA GLU A 22 -17.82 -19.81 3.94
C GLU A 22 -16.59 -19.11 4.54
N VAL A 23 -16.74 -18.27 5.56
CA VAL A 23 -15.63 -17.52 6.16
C VAL A 23 -14.82 -18.37 7.16
N GLU A 24 -15.45 -19.37 7.80
CA GLU A 24 -14.74 -20.25 8.75
C GLU A 24 -13.91 -21.35 8.06
N SER A 25 -14.25 -21.75 6.83
CA SER A 25 -13.49 -22.77 6.10
C SER A 25 -12.08 -22.32 5.70
N PHE A 26 -11.87 -21.00 5.53
CA PHE A 26 -10.56 -20.45 5.13
C PHE A 26 -9.56 -20.27 6.29
N ARG A 27 -10.01 -20.19 7.56
CA ARG A 27 -9.10 -19.93 8.69
C ARG A 27 -8.31 -21.16 9.16
N THR A 28 -8.79 -22.38 8.89
CA THR A 28 -8.22 -23.60 9.46
C THR A 28 -6.94 -24.09 8.75
N VAL A 29 -6.64 -23.61 7.55
CA VAL A 29 -5.51 -24.12 6.74
C VAL A 29 -4.17 -23.39 7.01
N ILE A 30 -4.20 -22.21 7.64
CA ILE A 30 -3.00 -21.34 7.74
C ILE A 30 -2.05 -21.74 8.89
N ASN A 31 -2.46 -22.59 9.83
CA ASN A 31 -1.78 -22.69 11.13
C ASN A 31 -0.79 -23.88 11.33
N GLN A 32 -0.21 -24.45 10.27
CA GLN A 32 0.63 -25.66 10.40
C GLN A 32 2.01 -25.66 9.71
N ASN A 33 2.71 -24.53 9.55
CA ASN A 33 4.10 -24.62 9.07
C ASN A 33 5.02 -23.52 9.65
N ASN A 34 5.59 -23.79 10.83
CA ASN A 34 6.76 -23.06 11.34
C ASN A 34 7.93 -24.03 11.48
N ASN A 35 8.92 -23.91 10.60
CA ASN A 35 10.23 -24.55 10.75
C ASN A 35 11.31 -23.51 10.40
N PRO A 36 12.27 -23.19 11.29
CA PRO A 36 13.26 -22.15 11.04
C PRO A 36 14.57 -22.75 10.55
N LEU A 37 15.13 -22.27 9.43
CA LEU A 37 16.54 -22.53 9.12
C LEU A 37 17.24 -21.39 8.36
N SER A 38 18.32 -20.93 8.99
CA SER A 38 19.63 -20.58 8.41
C SER A 38 19.83 -19.24 7.67
N SER A 39 20.47 -18.32 8.39
CA SER A 39 21.16 -17.11 7.90
C SER A 39 22.59 -17.41 7.40
N SER A 40 23.01 -16.77 6.29
CA SER A 40 24.42 -16.69 5.86
C SER A 40 24.66 -15.52 4.88
N LEU A 41 25.49 -14.54 5.31
CA LEU A 41 26.47 -13.65 4.60
C LEU A 41 26.13 -13.11 3.17
N GLN A 42 26.35 -11.84 2.78
CA GLN A 42 27.60 -11.04 2.84
C GLN A 42 27.42 -9.59 2.30
N LYS A 43 28.41 -8.74 2.59
CA LYS A 43 28.56 -7.27 2.37
C LYS A 43 28.77 -6.82 0.91
N SER A 44 28.37 -5.58 0.57
CA SER A 44 29.26 -4.45 0.17
C SER A 44 28.50 -3.19 -0.30
N SER A 45 29.03 -2.01 0.03
CA SER A 45 28.53 -0.68 -0.35
C SER A 45 29.19 -0.17 -1.63
N PRO A 46 28.57 0.80 -2.34
CA PRO A 46 29.22 2.12 -2.40
C PRO A 46 28.25 3.34 -2.36
N ILE A 47 28.86 4.47 -2.02
CA ILE A 47 28.33 5.84 -1.87
C ILE A 47 28.19 6.51 -3.24
N ILE A 48 27.03 7.13 -3.56
CA ILE A 48 26.91 8.23 -4.55
C ILE A 48 25.82 9.23 -4.11
N LEU A 49 26.14 10.51 -4.26
CA LEU A 49 25.48 11.73 -3.76
C LEU A 49 24.13 12.10 -4.43
N HIS A 50 23.25 12.63 -3.57
CA HIS A 50 22.13 13.57 -3.71
C HIS A 50 21.58 13.96 -5.11
N SER A 51 20.33 13.55 -5.36
CA SER A 51 19.26 14.42 -5.90
C SER A 51 17.91 13.89 -5.39
N SER A 52 17.12 14.75 -4.74
CA SER A 52 15.96 14.40 -3.90
C SER A 52 14.72 13.99 -4.70
N VAL A 53 14.77 12.80 -5.29
CA VAL A 53 13.63 11.95 -5.62
C VAL A 53 14.06 10.57 -5.14
N GLN A 54 13.48 10.08 -4.04
CA GLN A 54 13.81 8.76 -3.51
C GLN A 54 13.46 7.70 -4.56
N LYS A 55 14.44 7.33 -5.39
CA LYS A 55 14.41 6.09 -6.15
C LYS A 55 14.57 4.96 -5.14
N PHE A 56 13.44 4.52 -4.60
CA PHE A 56 13.36 3.32 -3.77
C PHE A 56 14.00 2.17 -4.55
N ARG A 57 15.08 1.60 -4.01
CA ARG A 57 15.73 0.42 -4.59
C ARG A 57 14.74 -0.75 -4.50
N GLU A 58 14.51 -1.45 -5.60
CA GLU A 58 13.61 -2.62 -5.65
C GLU A 58 14.12 -3.79 -4.79
N ASP A 59 15.41 -3.79 -4.44
CA ASP A 59 16.08 -4.83 -3.65
C ASP A 59 16.01 -4.63 -2.13
N ASP A 60 15.42 -3.53 -1.65
CA ASP A 60 15.16 -3.35 -0.22
C ASP A 60 13.88 -4.10 0.16
N GLU A 61 13.99 -5.43 0.23
CA GLU A 61 13.00 -6.31 0.86
C GLU A 61 12.68 -5.74 2.25
N TRP A 62 11.41 -5.48 2.52
CA TRP A 62 10.98 -4.87 3.77
C TRP A 62 11.42 -5.75 4.95
N LYS A 63 12.39 -5.25 5.73
CA LYS A 63 13.01 -6.02 6.83
C LYS A 63 12.25 -5.89 8.15
N GLY A 64 11.10 -5.20 8.16
CA GLY A 64 10.41 -4.82 9.40
C GLY A 64 11.30 -3.97 10.31
N GLU A 65 12.15 -3.12 9.74
CA GLU A 65 13.09 -2.31 10.53
C GLU A 65 12.32 -1.26 11.34
N VAL A 66 12.07 -1.58 12.61
CA VAL A 66 11.58 -0.63 13.60
C VAL A 66 12.69 0.37 13.84
N THR A 67 12.44 1.65 13.53
CA THR A 67 13.49 2.68 13.66
C THR A 67 14.05 2.73 15.08
N THR A 68 15.33 3.10 15.19
CA THR A 68 16.07 3.27 16.45
C THR A 68 15.32 4.26 17.35
N GLY A 69 14.54 3.73 18.29
CA GLY A 69 13.52 4.49 19.04
C GLY A 69 12.23 3.71 19.30
N GLY A 70 12.03 2.58 18.62
CA GLY A 70 10.98 1.60 18.94
C GLY A 70 9.55 2.04 18.63
N THR A 71 9.36 3.25 18.12
CA THR A 71 8.04 3.83 17.83
C THR A 71 7.83 3.96 16.32
N MET A 72 6.62 3.67 15.90
CA MET A 72 6.12 3.80 14.55
C MET A 72 5.94 5.29 14.24
N ARG A 73 6.52 5.72 13.13
CA ARG A 73 6.42 7.10 12.63
C ARG A 73 5.05 7.31 11.97
N GLY A 74 4.64 8.57 11.83
CA GLY A 74 3.36 8.90 11.20
C GLY A 74 2.11 8.51 12.00
N CYS A 75 2.25 8.06 13.25
CA CYS A 75 1.13 7.62 14.07
C CYS A 75 0.73 8.68 15.10
N THR A 76 -0.55 9.02 15.14
CA THR A 76 -1.15 9.86 16.19
C THR A 76 -2.31 9.11 16.82
N VAL A 77 -2.27 8.92 18.15
CA VAL A 77 -3.33 8.27 18.93
C VAL A 77 -4.05 9.32 19.76
N GLN A 78 -5.38 9.38 19.67
CA GLN A 78 -6.23 10.29 20.43
C GLN A 78 -7.33 9.50 21.12
N GLN A 79 -7.50 9.70 22.42
CA GLN A 79 -8.63 9.13 23.15
C GLN A 79 -9.90 9.93 22.85
N VAL A 80 -11.03 9.24 22.65
CA VAL A 80 -12.33 9.90 22.42
C VAL A 80 -12.80 10.54 23.74
N GLN A 81 -13.23 11.80 23.69
CA GLN A 81 -13.48 12.64 24.89
C GLN A 81 -14.44 12.00 25.92
N ASP A 82 -15.45 11.28 25.46
CA ASP A 82 -16.49 10.67 26.30
C ASP A 82 -16.25 9.17 26.58
N SER A 83 -15.13 8.62 26.11
CA SER A 83 -14.83 7.19 26.23
C SER A 83 -13.50 6.93 26.91
N VAL A 84 -13.50 6.02 27.89
CA VAL A 84 -12.27 5.59 28.58
C VAL A 84 -11.52 4.54 27.76
N THR A 85 -12.21 3.85 26.86
CA THR A 85 -11.69 2.67 26.17
C THR A 85 -11.58 2.84 24.66
N GLU A 86 -12.15 3.90 24.10
CA GLU A 86 -12.18 4.12 22.66
C GLU A 86 -11.13 5.16 22.22
N PHE A 87 -10.43 4.82 21.15
CA PHE A 87 -9.38 5.63 20.55
C PHE A 87 -9.66 5.89 19.07
N THR A 88 -9.19 7.04 18.60
CA THR A 88 -9.04 7.38 17.19
C THR A 88 -7.55 7.39 16.87
N ILE A 89 -7.15 6.60 15.88
CA ILE A 89 -5.74 6.47 15.46
C ILE A 89 -5.60 6.98 14.03
N ARG A 90 -4.73 7.97 13.82
CA ARG A 90 -4.40 8.49 12.49
C ARG A 90 -3.01 8.01 12.09
N ILE A 91 -2.91 7.44 10.89
CA ILE A 91 -1.67 6.90 10.34
C ILE A 91 -1.32 7.62 9.04
N ASP A 92 -0.10 8.15 8.97
CA ASP A 92 0.55 8.59 7.73
C ASP A 92 1.33 7.43 7.11
N GLY A 93 0.84 6.92 5.97
CA GLY A 93 1.42 5.76 5.32
C GLY A 93 2.74 5.97 4.62
N VAL A 94 3.19 7.22 4.43
CA VAL A 94 4.55 7.48 3.93
C VAL A 94 5.54 7.30 5.07
N GLU A 95 5.27 7.92 6.22
CA GLU A 95 6.13 7.81 7.39
C GLU A 95 6.12 6.41 8.01
N ALA A 96 4.95 5.74 8.00
CA ALA A 96 4.79 4.37 8.49
C ALA A 96 5.18 3.28 7.47
N ASP A 97 5.66 3.65 6.27
CA ASP A 97 6.14 2.72 5.22
C ASP A 97 5.08 1.67 4.79
N LEU A 98 3.81 2.06 4.74
CA LEU A 98 2.70 1.15 4.44
C LEU A 98 2.72 0.62 3.00
N GLY A 99 3.37 1.33 2.08
CA GLY A 99 3.59 0.85 0.72
C GLY A 99 4.38 -0.46 0.72
N ARG A 100 5.50 -0.51 1.43
CA ARG A 100 6.32 -1.73 1.50
C ARG A 100 5.66 -2.82 2.33
N PHE A 101 5.01 -2.46 3.43
CA PHE A 101 4.30 -3.42 4.27
C PHE A 101 3.15 -4.12 3.51
N SER A 102 2.28 -3.34 2.84
CA SER A 102 1.20 -3.91 2.02
C SER A 102 1.73 -4.77 0.86
N LYS A 103 2.85 -4.40 0.25
CA LYS A 103 3.51 -5.21 -0.79
C LYS A 103 4.01 -6.55 -0.24
N ALA A 104 4.56 -6.57 0.96
CA ALA A 104 5.03 -7.79 1.61
C ALA A 104 3.86 -8.74 1.90
N ILE A 105 2.76 -8.24 2.47
CA ILE A 105 1.53 -9.01 2.70
C ILE A 105 1.01 -9.58 1.38
N PHE A 106 0.84 -8.74 0.36
CA PHE A 106 0.32 -9.18 -0.94
C PHE A 106 1.22 -10.22 -1.60
N THR A 107 2.54 -10.05 -1.55
CA THR A 107 3.50 -11.00 -2.13
C THR A 107 3.40 -12.36 -1.43
N LYS A 108 3.27 -12.35 -0.11
CA LYS A 108 3.08 -13.57 0.68
C LYS A 108 1.78 -14.27 0.29
N MET A 109 0.66 -13.55 0.26
CA MET A 109 -0.64 -14.10 -0.17
C MET A 109 -0.60 -14.72 -1.57
N ILE A 110 0.00 -14.02 -2.55
CA ILE A 110 0.11 -14.53 -3.91
C ILE A 110 0.99 -15.78 -3.97
N THR A 111 2.04 -15.84 -3.15
CA THR A 111 2.91 -17.02 -3.07
C THR A 111 2.15 -18.21 -2.51
N ASP A 112 1.37 -18.01 -1.45
CA ASP A 112 0.59 -19.08 -0.82
C ASP A 112 -0.56 -19.53 -1.75
N ALA A 113 -1.29 -18.59 -2.37
CA ALA A 113 -2.34 -18.91 -3.35
C ALA A 113 -1.81 -19.68 -4.56
N LYS A 114 -0.56 -19.47 -5.00
CA LYS A 114 0.04 -20.27 -6.09
C LYS A 114 0.28 -21.74 -5.71
N GLN A 115 0.40 -22.04 -4.42
CA GLN A 115 0.55 -23.42 -3.94
C GLN A 115 -0.80 -24.16 -3.93
N GLU A 116 -1.91 -23.42 -3.90
CA GLU A 116 -3.26 -23.97 -3.99
C GLU A 116 -3.61 -24.46 -5.41
N ARG A 117 -4.55 -25.40 -5.48
CA ARG A 117 -5.08 -25.92 -6.75
C ARG A 117 -6.49 -25.38 -6.99
N PHE A 118 -6.60 -24.40 -7.88
CA PHE A 118 -7.89 -23.88 -8.31
C PHE A 118 -8.51 -24.76 -9.39
N GLN A 119 -9.80 -25.10 -9.23
CA GLN A 119 -10.53 -25.93 -10.19
C GLN A 119 -10.58 -25.25 -11.57
N GLY A 120 -10.21 -25.99 -12.61
CA GLY A 120 -10.20 -25.48 -13.99
C GLY A 120 -8.98 -24.63 -14.36
N PHE A 121 -8.05 -24.40 -13.43
CA PHE A 121 -6.80 -23.69 -13.68
C PHE A 121 -5.60 -24.63 -13.56
N ARG A 122 -4.50 -24.24 -14.21
CA ARG A 122 -3.24 -24.98 -14.09
C ARG A 122 -2.66 -24.77 -12.69
N PRO A 123 -1.97 -25.78 -12.11
CA PRO A 123 -1.22 -25.59 -10.86
C PRO A 123 -0.28 -24.38 -10.97
N GLY A 124 -0.29 -23.52 -9.95
CA GLY A 124 0.48 -22.27 -9.95
C GLY A 124 -0.20 -21.07 -10.65
N THR A 125 -1.40 -21.25 -11.23
CA THR A 125 -2.17 -20.17 -11.84
C THR A 125 -3.30 -19.72 -10.92
N ILE A 126 -3.25 -18.46 -10.48
CA ILE A 126 -4.33 -17.82 -9.73
C ILE A 126 -5.40 -17.30 -10.71
N PRO A 127 -6.69 -17.60 -10.49
CA PRO A 127 -7.79 -17.01 -11.25
C PRO A 127 -7.74 -15.47 -11.27
N PRO A 128 -7.86 -14.81 -12.45
CA PRO A 128 -7.70 -13.35 -12.57
C PRO A 128 -8.60 -12.52 -11.65
N GLN A 129 -9.80 -13.00 -11.35
CA GLN A 129 -10.75 -12.32 -10.47
C GLN A 129 -10.27 -12.22 -9.01
N LEU A 130 -9.49 -13.19 -8.53
CA LEU A 130 -9.02 -13.23 -7.14
C LEU A 130 -7.96 -12.17 -6.84
N TYR A 131 -7.25 -11.67 -7.86
CA TYR A 131 -6.25 -10.61 -7.66
C TYR A 131 -6.87 -9.34 -7.06
N LYS A 132 -8.12 -9.00 -7.40
CA LYS A 132 -8.80 -7.85 -6.82
C LYS A 132 -9.06 -8.07 -5.34
N THR A 133 -9.55 -9.25 -4.97
CA THR A 133 -9.80 -9.65 -3.58
C THR A 133 -8.52 -9.66 -2.76
N TYR A 134 -7.43 -10.22 -3.28
CA TYR A 134 -6.14 -10.22 -2.59
C TYR A 134 -5.57 -8.82 -2.39
N ARG A 135 -5.77 -7.91 -3.34
CA ARG A 135 -5.39 -6.50 -3.16
C ARG A 135 -6.18 -5.83 -2.05
N ALA A 136 -7.50 -6.00 -2.05
CA ALA A 136 -8.37 -5.43 -1.02
C ALA A 136 -8.02 -5.96 0.37
N PHE A 137 -7.87 -7.28 0.49
CA PHE A 137 -7.45 -7.93 1.72
C PHE A 137 -6.08 -7.45 2.20
N SER A 138 -5.11 -7.31 1.29
CA SER A 138 -3.77 -6.81 1.67
C SER A 138 -3.80 -5.38 2.22
N MET A 139 -4.71 -4.54 1.73
CA MET A 139 -4.89 -3.18 2.24
C MET A 139 -5.52 -3.18 3.64
N ASP A 140 -6.60 -3.95 3.82
CA ASP A 140 -7.33 -4.05 5.09
C ASP A 140 -6.45 -4.65 6.19
N GLU A 141 -5.77 -5.76 5.91
CA GLU A 141 -4.83 -6.38 6.85
C GLU A 141 -3.67 -5.44 7.20
N CYS A 142 -3.08 -4.77 6.19
CA CYS A 142 -2.02 -3.80 6.44
C CYS A 142 -2.48 -2.71 7.40
N ALA A 143 -3.68 -2.16 7.19
CA ALA A 143 -4.23 -1.11 8.05
C ALA A 143 -4.51 -1.63 9.47
N ARG A 144 -5.19 -2.77 9.63
CA ARG A 144 -5.55 -3.33 10.94
C ARG A 144 -4.32 -3.70 11.76
N GLU A 145 -3.33 -4.37 11.16
CA GLU A 145 -2.10 -4.73 11.86
C GLU A 145 -1.30 -3.48 12.26
N THR A 146 -1.30 -2.44 11.43
CA THR A 146 -0.68 -1.15 11.77
C THR A 146 -1.39 -0.49 12.97
N VAL A 147 -2.72 -0.57 13.04
CA VAL A 147 -3.49 -0.04 14.18
C VAL A 147 -3.17 -0.81 15.47
N LEU A 148 -3.08 -2.14 15.42
CA LEU A 148 -2.73 -2.95 16.59
C LEU A 148 -1.31 -2.68 17.08
N GLU A 149 -0.35 -2.53 16.16
CA GLU A 149 1.02 -2.14 16.49
C GLU A 149 1.05 -0.74 17.13
N ALA A 150 0.25 0.21 16.62
CA ALA A 150 0.11 1.54 17.20
C ALA A 150 -0.39 1.46 18.65
N MET A 151 -1.40 0.64 18.91
CA MET A 151 -1.93 0.44 20.26
C MET A 151 -0.85 -0.13 21.19
N GLN A 152 -0.15 -1.18 20.75
CA GLN A 152 0.89 -1.83 21.54
C GLN A 152 2.02 -0.85 21.92
N GLN A 153 2.49 -0.05 20.96
CA GLN A 153 3.55 0.94 21.21
C GLN A 153 3.11 2.09 22.13
N ASN A 154 1.81 2.38 22.19
CA ASN A 154 1.23 3.38 23.08
C ASN A 154 0.74 2.80 24.42
N ASN A 155 1.14 1.55 24.75
CA ASN A 155 0.73 0.85 25.97
C ASN A 155 -0.79 0.71 26.11
N ILE A 156 -1.50 0.55 24.99
CA ILE A 156 -2.92 0.28 24.96
C ILE A 156 -3.08 -1.22 24.68
N ARG A 157 -3.68 -1.94 25.61
CA ARG A 157 -4.02 -3.36 25.42
C ARG A 157 -5.33 -3.45 24.62
N PRO A 158 -5.32 -3.98 23.39
CA PRO A 158 -6.55 -4.18 22.64
C PRO A 158 -7.46 -5.20 23.33
N PHE A 159 -8.77 -5.00 23.22
CA PHE A 159 -9.75 -6.03 23.61
C PHE A 159 -9.77 -7.19 22.62
N THR A 160 -10.33 -8.33 23.04
CA THR A 160 -10.37 -9.56 22.23
C THR A 160 -11.00 -9.34 20.85
N ASN A 161 -12.07 -8.54 20.78
CA ASN A 161 -12.80 -8.27 19.54
C ASN A 161 -12.38 -6.95 18.87
N ALA A 162 -11.37 -6.25 19.43
CA ALA A 162 -10.98 -4.92 18.94
C ALA A 162 -10.59 -4.97 17.46
N ARG A 163 -9.96 -6.06 17.01
CA ARG A 163 -9.52 -6.23 15.63
C ARG A 163 -10.68 -6.15 14.63
N GLU A 164 -11.83 -6.74 14.97
CA GLU A 164 -13.01 -6.82 14.11
C GLU A 164 -13.83 -5.52 14.14
N GLU A 165 -13.76 -4.80 15.26
CA GLU A 165 -14.50 -3.56 15.50
C GLU A 165 -13.85 -2.32 14.90
N ILE A 166 -12.54 -2.38 14.57
CA ILE A 166 -11.83 -1.26 13.93
C ILE A 166 -12.52 -0.88 12.62
N LEU A 167 -12.91 0.40 12.52
CA LEU A 167 -13.45 1.02 11.32
C LEU A 167 -12.38 1.90 10.69
N ILE A 168 -12.04 1.62 9.43
CA ILE A 168 -11.07 2.42 8.68
C ILE A 168 -11.80 3.41 7.79
N GLU A 169 -11.53 4.69 8.00
CA GLU A 169 -12.13 5.82 7.30
C GLU A 169 -11.07 6.79 6.77
N GLN A 170 -11.49 7.75 5.94
CA GLN A 170 -10.65 8.85 5.45
C GLN A 170 -9.34 8.37 4.82
N VAL A 171 -9.44 7.37 3.96
CA VAL A 171 -8.30 6.79 3.25
C VAL A 171 -7.79 7.79 2.23
N SER A 172 -6.49 8.06 2.24
CA SER A 172 -5.86 8.94 1.28
C SER A 172 -4.69 8.25 0.60
N ILE A 173 -4.63 8.38 -0.73
CA ILE A 173 -3.60 7.76 -1.55
C ILE A 173 -2.83 8.85 -2.32
N PRO A 174 -1.53 8.63 -2.58
CA PRO A 174 -0.78 9.53 -3.43
C PRO A 174 -1.37 9.46 -4.85
N PRO A 175 -1.29 10.55 -5.63
CA PRO A 175 -1.81 10.54 -6.98
C PRO A 175 -1.14 9.44 -7.81
N PRO A 176 -1.89 8.83 -8.75
CA PRO A 176 -1.33 7.81 -9.62
C PRO A 176 -0.10 8.39 -10.34
N PRO A 177 0.99 7.62 -10.49
CA PRO A 177 2.14 8.08 -11.24
C PRO A 177 1.67 8.48 -12.64
N PRO A 178 2.14 9.63 -13.18
CA PRO A 178 1.71 10.07 -14.49
C PRO A 178 1.95 8.95 -15.49
N PRO A 179 1.01 8.70 -16.43
CA PRO A 179 1.21 7.67 -17.44
C PRO A 179 2.58 7.89 -18.07
N PRO A 180 3.42 6.85 -18.22
CA PRO A 180 4.76 7.01 -18.74
C PRO A 180 4.61 7.72 -20.08
N GLN A 181 4.93 9.01 -20.12
CA GLN A 181 4.81 9.82 -21.33
C GLN A 181 5.55 9.01 -22.38
N ALA A 182 4.81 8.53 -23.37
CA ALA A 182 5.34 7.64 -24.37
C ALA A 182 6.57 8.33 -24.91
N LYS A 183 7.77 7.90 -24.47
CA LYS A 183 9.03 8.48 -24.90
C LYS A 183 8.94 8.36 -26.40
N LYS A 184 8.64 9.46 -27.10
CA LYS A 184 8.52 9.50 -28.55
C LYS A 184 9.79 8.80 -29.00
N LYS A 185 9.64 7.56 -29.50
CA LYS A 185 10.78 6.73 -29.89
C LYS A 185 11.52 7.59 -30.91
N LYS A 186 12.61 8.25 -30.52
CA LYS A 186 13.50 8.92 -31.46
C LYS A 186 13.85 7.82 -32.44
N LYS A 187 13.28 7.91 -33.64
CA LYS A 187 13.44 6.95 -34.73
C LYS A 187 14.94 6.84 -34.94
N LYS A 188 15.54 5.76 -34.41
CA LYS A 188 16.96 5.47 -34.58
C LYS A 188 17.11 5.22 -36.08
N TYR A 189 17.59 6.21 -36.83
CA TYR A 189 17.98 6.00 -38.21
C TYR A 189 18.95 4.81 -38.25
N PRO A 190 18.75 3.82 -39.13
CA PRO A 190 19.68 2.71 -39.26
C PRO A 190 21.04 3.27 -39.67
N LYS A 191 22.04 3.16 -38.79
CA LYS A 191 23.45 3.34 -39.16
C LYS A 191 23.78 2.27 -40.21
N LYS A 192 23.84 2.70 -41.47
CA LYS A 192 24.39 1.95 -42.61
C LYS A 192 25.74 1.35 -42.16
N LYS A 193 25.82 0.02 -42.11
CA LYS A 193 27.11 -0.70 -42.00
C LYS A 193 27.92 -0.36 -43.25
N LYS A 194 29.03 0.34 -43.06
CA LYS A 194 30.06 0.58 -44.08
C LYS A 194 30.74 -0.78 -44.36
N LYS A 195 30.50 -1.34 -45.54
CA LYS A 195 31.32 -2.39 -46.17
C LYS A 195 32.31 -1.66 -47.09
N THR A 196 33.59 -1.77 -46.81
CA THR A 196 34.74 -1.67 -47.74
C THR A 196 35.03 -3.11 -48.22
N ASP A 197 35.47 -3.45 -49.43
CA ASP A 197 35.81 -2.76 -50.69
C ASP A 197 35.73 -3.83 -51.79
N GLU A 198 35.23 -3.52 -52.99
CA GLU A 198 35.86 -3.93 -54.27
C GLU A 198 35.23 -3.17 -55.46
N VAL A 199 36.00 -2.17 -55.92
CA VAL A 199 36.26 -1.68 -57.29
C VAL A 199 35.34 -2.13 -58.43
N LEU A 200 34.65 -1.19 -59.11
CA LEU A 200 34.92 -0.76 -60.50
C LEU A 200 33.94 0.34 -61.00
N SER A 201 34.53 1.48 -61.38
CA SER A 201 34.24 2.35 -62.55
C SER A 201 32.80 2.81 -62.90
N ASN A 202 32.54 4.12 -62.80
CA ASN A 202 32.48 5.09 -63.93
C ASN A 202 31.57 6.31 -63.64
N ASN A 203 32.20 7.49 -63.62
CA ASN A 203 31.89 8.76 -64.31
C ASN A 203 30.53 9.50 -64.17
N ILE A 204 30.70 10.84 -64.01
CA ILE A 204 29.91 11.97 -64.57
C ILE A 204 28.58 12.30 -63.86
N ASP A 205 28.16 13.53 -63.55
CA ASP A 205 28.70 14.92 -63.54
C ASP A 205 27.78 15.75 -62.59
N ASP A 206 28.27 16.91 -62.14
CA ASP A 206 27.59 18.20 -61.86
C ASP A 206 26.10 18.23 -61.44
N ASP A 207 25.80 18.84 -60.29
CA ASP A 207 25.00 20.08 -60.30
C ASP A 207 25.06 20.80 -58.94
N ASP A 208 25.32 22.10 -59.02
CA ASP A 208 25.28 23.09 -57.96
C ASP A 208 23.84 23.32 -57.50
N THR A 209 23.61 23.46 -56.19
CA THR A 209 22.66 24.46 -55.70
C THR A 209 22.88 24.74 -54.22
N ASP A 210 23.55 25.86 -53.99
CA ASP A 210 23.27 26.78 -52.88
C ASP A 210 21.75 26.91 -52.69
N ASP A 211 21.26 26.74 -51.46
CA ASP A 211 20.19 27.65 -51.04
C ASP A 211 20.14 27.86 -49.52
N LYS A 212 20.22 29.15 -49.19
CA LYS A 212 20.00 29.75 -47.89
C LYS A 212 18.51 29.76 -47.61
N ASN A 213 18.08 29.40 -46.40
CA ASN A 213 16.85 29.95 -45.84
C ASN A 213 16.90 29.81 -44.31
N GLU A 214 17.39 30.84 -43.63
CA GLU A 214 16.61 31.92 -43.01
C GLU A 214 16.01 31.48 -41.67
N SER A 215 16.65 32.01 -40.63
CA SER A 215 16.15 32.03 -39.27
C SER A 215 14.84 32.83 -39.24
N THR A 216 13.74 32.17 -38.90
CA THR A 216 12.58 32.86 -38.34
C THR A 216 12.59 32.63 -36.83
N MET A 217 13.13 33.62 -36.11
CA MET A 217 12.92 33.77 -34.68
C MET A 217 11.49 34.27 -34.49
N SER A 218 10.58 33.38 -34.09
CA SER A 218 9.27 33.75 -33.56
C SER A 218 9.32 33.70 -32.04
N GLU A 219 9.43 34.89 -31.46
CA GLU A 219 8.67 35.40 -30.32
C GLU A 219 8.50 34.47 -29.10
N ASP A 220 9.30 34.79 -28.08
CA ASP A 220 8.93 34.89 -26.66
C ASP A 220 7.59 34.23 -26.28
N GLU A 221 7.59 32.89 -26.25
CA GLU A 221 6.66 32.16 -25.41
C GLU A 221 7.14 32.39 -23.97
N VAL A 222 6.49 33.35 -23.30
CA VAL A 222 6.64 33.59 -21.86
C VAL A 222 6.33 32.27 -21.16
N LEU A 223 7.39 31.54 -20.85
CA LEU A 223 7.41 30.37 -20.01
C LEU A 223 7.04 30.86 -18.60
N THR A 224 5.74 31.01 -18.33
CA THR A 224 5.24 31.10 -16.97
C THR A 224 5.61 29.79 -16.30
N ASP A 225 6.73 29.81 -15.59
CA ASP A 225 7.15 28.80 -14.64
C ASP A 225 6.10 28.73 -13.51
N GLU A 226 4.95 28.12 -13.81
CA GLU A 226 3.98 27.74 -12.80
C GLU A 226 4.70 26.70 -11.92
N PRO A 227 4.92 26.98 -10.62
CA PRO A 227 5.65 26.07 -9.76
C PRO A 227 4.95 24.71 -9.79
N PRO A 228 5.71 23.60 -9.86
CA PRO A 228 5.16 22.27 -10.02
C PRO A 228 4.11 22.04 -8.94
N SER A 229 2.84 22.00 -9.36
CA SER A 229 1.69 21.78 -8.51
C SER A 229 1.98 20.54 -7.66
N THR A 230 2.04 20.73 -6.35
CA THR A 230 2.35 19.65 -5.41
C THR A 230 1.33 18.53 -5.61
N PRO A 231 1.78 17.27 -5.76
CA PRO A 231 0.89 16.14 -6.03
C PRO A 231 -0.25 16.11 -4.99
N GLN A 232 -1.47 16.40 -5.44
CA GLN A 232 -2.63 16.47 -4.57
C GLN A 232 -3.03 15.05 -4.17
N TRP A 233 -2.94 14.77 -2.86
CA TRP A 233 -3.45 13.53 -2.28
C TRP A 233 -4.95 13.42 -2.51
N GLN A 234 -5.41 12.24 -2.90
CA GLN A 234 -6.82 11.96 -3.12
C GLN A 234 -7.38 11.26 -1.88
N SER A 235 -8.46 11.81 -1.32
CA SER A 235 -9.14 11.27 -0.13
C SER A 235 -10.43 10.55 -0.51
N PHE A 236 -10.69 9.44 0.18
CA PHE A 236 -11.81 8.53 -0.01
C PHE A 236 -12.40 8.16 1.36
N ASP A 237 -13.72 7.91 1.40
CA ASP A 237 -14.38 7.51 2.64
C ASP A 237 -14.07 6.06 3.01
N THR A 238 -13.91 5.19 2.01
CA THR A 238 -13.71 3.74 2.18
C THR A 238 -12.46 3.23 1.46
N MET A 239 -11.91 2.10 1.93
CA MET A 239 -10.81 1.41 1.23
C MET A 239 -11.20 0.95 -0.17
N ASP A 240 -12.44 0.48 -0.35
CA ASP A 240 -12.93 0.01 -1.64
C ASP A 240 -12.89 1.13 -2.69
N ASP A 241 -13.20 2.37 -2.30
CA ASP A 241 -13.15 3.50 -3.22
C ASP A 241 -11.71 3.90 -3.56
N ALA A 242 -10.78 3.81 -2.59
CA ALA A 242 -9.35 3.98 -2.87
C ALA A 242 -8.79 2.92 -3.84
N ILE A 243 -9.24 1.66 -3.71
CA ILE A 243 -8.87 0.57 -4.63
C ILE A 243 -9.46 0.81 -6.03
N LYS A 244 -10.73 1.25 -6.12
CA LYS A 244 -11.34 1.64 -7.39
C LYS A 244 -10.62 2.82 -8.05
N ALA A 245 -10.09 3.74 -7.25
CA ALA A 245 -9.27 4.87 -7.70
C ALA A 245 -7.86 4.47 -8.16
N GLY A 246 -7.49 3.20 -8.05
CA GLY A 246 -6.26 2.66 -8.62
C GLY A 246 -5.14 2.42 -7.61
N TRP A 247 -5.44 2.42 -6.30
CA TRP A 247 -4.47 1.98 -5.31
C TRP A 247 -4.01 0.54 -5.59
N ALA A 248 -2.73 0.26 -5.35
CA ALA A 248 -2.15 -1.06 -5.48
C ALA A 248 -1.13 -1.35 -4.36
N PRO A 249 -0.95 -2.63 -3.97
CA PRO A 249 0.10 -3.02 -3.02
C PRO A 249 1.48 -2.52 -3.47
N GLY A 250 2.22 -1.89 -2.55
CA GLY A 250 3.43 -1.14 -2.88
C GLY A 250 3.25 0.38 -2.87
N GLN A 251 2.01 0.86 -2.95
CA GLN A 251 1.69 2.28 -2.86
C GLN A 251 1.31 2.64 -1.42
N SER A 252 1.97 3.65 -0.85
CA SER A 252 1.60 4.17 0.47
C SER A 252 0.17 4.72 0.48
N PHE A 253 -0.49 4.66 1.63
CA PHE A 253 -1.81 5.24 1.85
C PHE A 253 -1.94 5.65 3.32
N SER A 254 -2.61 6.75 3.61
CA SER A 254 -2.83 7.25 4.97
C SER A 254 -4.30 7.12 5.33
N PHE A 255 -4.63 6.87 6.59
CA PHE A 255 -6.02 6.63 7.00
C PHE A 255 -6.27 7.03 8.46
N VAL A 256 -7.56 7.05 8.82
CA VAL A 256 -8.02 7.25 10.21
C VAL A 256 -8.80 6.01 10.64
N ALA A 257 -8.31 5.34 11.69
CA ALA A 257 -9.02 4.25 12.35
C ALA A 257 -9.86 4.80 13.50
N LYS A 258 -11.14 4.42 13.52
CA LYS A 258 -12.13 4.72 14.56
C LYS A 258 -12.60 3.43 15.22
N ASN A 259 -13.34 3.59 16.33
CA ASN A 259 -13.84 2.49 17.14
C ASN A 259 -12.71 1.54 17.57
N VAL A 260 -11.54 2.10 17.88
CA VAL A 260 -10.38 1.33 18.31
C VAL A 260 -10.49 1.12 19.82
N ASN A 261 -10.95 -0.06 20.24
CA ASN A 261 -11.24 -0.34 21.64
C ASN A 261 -10.07 -1.02 22.38
N GLY A 262 -9.67 -0.46 23.52
CA GLY A 262 -8.62 -1.03 24.36
C GLY A 262 -8.52 -0.40 25.76
N GLN A 263 -7.63 -0.95 26.58
CA GLN A 263 -7.36 -0.49 27.94
C GLN A 263 -5.95 0.10 28.01
N ASN A 264 -5.83 1.35 28.47
CA ASN A 264 -4.51 1.93 28.76
C ASN A 264 -3.84 1.21 29.93
N VAL A 265 -2.61 0.74 29.72
CA VAL A 265 -1.83 -0.06 30.67
C VAL A 265 -0.94 0.83 31.56
N LEU A 266 -0.77 2.12 31.20
CA LEU A 266 0.10 3.03 31.94
C LEU A 266 -0.60 3.69 33.13
N SER A 267 -0.02 3.42 34.31
CA SER A 267 -0.05 4.15 35.59
C SER A 267 -1.30 4.10 36.48
N ASP A 268 -1.70 2.90 36.89
CA ASP A 268 -2.25 2.70 38.25
C ASP A 268 -1.46 1.60 38.98
N THR A 269 -0.14 1.75 39.04
CA THR A 269 0.66 1.23 40.16
C THR A 269 0.61 2.18 41.36
N SER A 270 -0.47 2.96 41.54
CA SER A 270 -0.95 3.22 42.89
C SER A 270 -1.57 1.92 43.36
N GLY A 271 -0.76 1.10 44.06
CA GLY A 271 -1.13 -0.23 44.51
C GLY A 271 -2.56 -0.27 45.03
N ALA A 272 -3.31 -1.29 44.59
CA ALA A 272 -4.69 -1.53 44.98
C ALA A 272 -4.91 -1.14 46.44
N LYS A 273 -5.54 0.01 46.68
CA LYS A 273 -5.88 0.42 48.04
C LYS A 273 -6.90 -0.60 48.53
N PRO A 274 -6.60 -1.37 49.59
CA PRO A 274 -7.55 -2.34 50.11
C PRO A 274 -8.84 -1.59 50.48
N LEU A 275 -9.98 -2.08 50.02
CA LEU A 275 -11.29 -1.61 50.46
C LEU A 275 -11.37 -1.79 51.98
N GLY A 276 -11.09 -0.76 52.76
CA GLY A 276 -11.16 -0.84 54.22
C GLY A 276 -10.37 0.18 55.02
N THR A 277 -9.44 0.94 54.43
CA THR A 277 -8.69 1.95 55.19
C THR A 277 -9.56 3.19 55.43
N LYS A 278 -10.23 3.24 56.60
CA LYS A 278 -10.90 4.45 57.09
C LYS A 278 -9.87 5.58 57.18
N ILE A 279 -10.10 6.65 56.45
CA ILE A 279 -9.39 7.92 56.63
C ILE A 279 -9.87 8.48 57.96
N VAL A 280 -9.03 8.42 58.98
CA VAL A 280 -9.22 9.20 60.19
C VAL A 280 -8.69 10.59 59.87
N VAL A 281 -9.62 11.55 59.78
CA VAL A 281 -9.34 12.98 59.67
C VAL A 281 -8.90 13.51 61.02
#